data_AF-A0A3A4SJ65-F1
#
_entry.id   AF-A0A3A4SJ65-F1
#
_cell.length_a   1.000
_cell.length_b   1.000
_cell.length_c   1.000
_cell.angle_alpha   90.00
_cell.angle_beta   90.00
_cell.angle_gamma   90.00
#
_symmetry.space_group_name_H-M   'P 1'
#
loop_
_entity.id
_entity.type
_entity.pdbx_description
1 polymer ?
#
loop_
_entity_poly.entity_id
_entity_poly.type
_entity_poly.pdbx_seq_one_letter_code
_entity_poly.pdbx_strand_id
1 'polypeptide(L)'
;METDPVDDQVSDPVKRLLQLFDKYPLSASELMQRLHLSHRPPFRKNYLHPAAAAGLIEMTIPDKPNSRLQKYRITPRGMGLIKD
;
A
#
# COMPACT_ATOMS: atom_id res chain seq x y z
N MET A 1 29.43 13.13 2.22
CA MET A 1 28.30 12.25 2.59
C MET A 1 27.45 12.11 1.34
N GLU A 2 27.68 11.03 0.62
CA GLU A 2 26.90 10.67 -0.57
C GLU A 2 25.47 10.38 -0.10
N THR A 3 24.50 11.12 -0.64
CA THR A 3 23.10 10.76 -0.49
C THR A 3 22.89 9.55 -1.38
N ASP A 4 22.84 8.35 -0.78
CA ASP A 4 22.45 7.12 -1.47
C ASP A 4 21.13 7.37 -2.22
N PRO A 5 21.11 7.33 -3.56
CA PRO A 5 19.86 7.22 -4.27
C PRO A 5 19.47 5.74 -4.12
N VAL A 6 18.78 5.41 -3.02
CA VAL A 6 17.96 4.20 -3.00
C VAL A 6 16.84 4.45 -4.00
N ASP A 7 17.13 4.11 -5.25
CA ASP A 7 16.12 3.73 -6.23
C ASP A 7 15.44 2.50 -5.64
N ASP A 8 14.49 2.78 -4.74
CA ASP A 8 13.67 1.80 -4.03
C ASP A 8 12.91 1.02 -5.11
N GLN A 9 13.49 -0.09 -5.58
CA GLN A 9 12.84 -0.99 -6.52
C GLN A 9 11.54 -1.47 -5.89
N VAL A 10 10.45 -0.77 -6.19
CA VAL A 10 9.12 -1.14 -5.73
C VAL A 10 8.72 -2.41 -6.46
N SER A 11 8.47 -3.46 -5.69
CA SER A 11 8.11 -4.76 -6.24
C SER A 11 6.80 -4.71 -7.03
N ASP A 12 6.64 -5.60 -8.00
CA ASP A 12 5.41 -5.68 -8.81
C ASP A 12 4.12 -5.80 -7.99
N PRO A 13 4.07 -6.60 -6.89
CA PRO A 13 2.92 -6.62 -6.00
C PRO A 13 2.56 -5.24 -5.43
N VAL A 14 3.56 -4.46 -5.03
CA VAL A 14 3.34 -3.13 -4.47
C VAL A 14 2.87 -2.16 -5.55
N LYS A 15 3.48 -2.17 -6.74
CA LYS A 15 3.01 -1.34 -7.87
C LYS A 15 1.55 -1.62 -8.21
N ARG A 16 1.17 -2.89 -8.31
CA ARG A 16 -0.22 -3.31 -8.54
C ARG A 16 -1.16 -2.84 -7.43
N LEU A 17 -0.71 -2.85 -6.18
CA LEU A 17 -1.51 -2.33 -5.05
C LEU A 17 -1.75 -0.82 -5.19
N LEU A 18 -0.71 -0.04 -5.50
CA LEU A 18 -0.79 1.42 -5.60
C LEU A 18 -1.79 1.87 -6.66
N GLN A 19 -1.85 1.16 -7.79
CA GLN A 19 -2.78 1.43 -8.88
C GLN A 19 -4.27 1.25 -8.51
N LEU A 20 -4.59 0.64 -7.36
CA LEU A 20 -5.97 0.44 -6.92
C LEU A 20 -6.54 1.60 -6.12
N PHE A 21 -5.69 2.50 -5.62
CA PHE A 21 -6.15 3.59 -4.77
C PHE A 21 -6.77 4.70 -5.62
N ASP A 22 -8.03 4.99 -5.32
CA ASP A 22 -8.78 6.12 -5.89
C ASP A 22 -8.81 7.29 -4.90
N LYS A 23 -9.74 8.23 -5.10
CA LYS A 23 -9.97 9.40 -4.22
C LYS A 23 -10.28 9.04 -2.76
N TYR A 24 -10.77 7.83 -2.49
CA TYR A 24 -11.24 7.41 -1.17
C TYR A 24 -10.41 6.28 -0.56
N PRO A 25 -10.23 6.24 0.78
CA PRO A 25 -9.54 5.14 1.44
C PRO A 25 -10.25 3.79 1.26
N LEU A 26 -9.45 2.74 1.07
CA LEU A 26 -9.93 1.37 0.86
C LEU A 26 -9.51 0.46 2.02
N SER A 27 -10.39 -0.46 2.41
CA SER A 27 -10.07 -1.51 3.37
C SER A 27 -9.17 -2.59 2.75
N ALA A 28 -8.53 -3.39 3.61
CA ALA A 28 -7.76 -4.55 3.17
C ALA A 28 -8.61 -5.54 2.35
N SER A 29 -9.90 -5.69 2.70
CA SER A 29 -10.81 -6.59 1.99
C SER A 29 -11.15 -6.08 0.59
N GLU A 30 -11.41 -4.77 0.45
CA GLU A 30 -11.67 -4.14 -0.86
C GLU A 30 -10.44 -4.25 -1.77
N LEU A 31 -9.23 -3.99 -1.23
CA LEU A 31 -7.98 -4.13 -1.97
C LEU A 31 -7.75 -5.58 -2.44
N MET A 32 -7.99 -6.56 -1.56
CA MET A 32 -7.90 -7.97 -1.92
C MET A 32 -8.91 -8.36 -3.01
N GLN A 33 -10.15 -7.89 -2.91
CA GLN A 33 -11.18 -8.13 -3.92
C GLN A 33 -10.78 -7.59 -5.29
N ARG A 34 -10.24 -6.35 -5.34
CA ARG A 34 -9.76 -5.73 -6.59
C ARG A 34 -8.55 -6.46 -7.19
N LEU A 35 -7.72 -7.09 -6.37
CA LEU A 35 -6.58 -7.92 -6.82
C LEU A 35 -6.95 -9.38 -7.11
N HIS A 36 -8.22 -9.77 -6.93
CA HIS A 36 -8.67 -11.16 -7.01
C HIS A 36 -7.89 -12.11 -6.08
N LEU A 37 -7.50 -11.62 -4.89
CA LEU A 37 -6.78 -12.38 -3.86
C LEU A 37 -7.73 -12.88 -2.78
N SER A 38 -7.61 -14.17 -2.42
CA SER A 38 -8.42 -14.78 -1.36
C SER A 38 -7.65 -14.95 -0.05
N HIS A 39 -6.31 -14.98 -0.08
CA HIS A 39 -5.49 -15.26 1.11
C HIS A 39 -4.89 -13.99 1.72
N ARG A 40 -5.34 -13.67 2.93
CA ARG A 40 -4.94 -12.46 3.66
C ARG A 40 -3.49 -12.43 4.14
N PRO A 41 -2.88 -13.54 4.62
CA PRO A 41 -1.48 -13.49 5.06
C PRO A 41 -0.49 -13.18 3.93
N PRO A 42 -0.55 -13.82 2.74
CA PRO A 42 0.28 -13.44 1.59
C PRO A 42 0.02 -12.01 1.11
N PHE A 43 -1.26 -11.58 1.09
CA PHE A 43 -1.60 -10.20 0.75
C PHE A 43 -0.89 -9.18 1.66
N ARG A 44 -0.95 -9.38 2.98
CA ARG A 44 -0.26 -8.49 3.93
C ARG A 44 1.25 -8.50 3.73
N LYS A 45 1.85 -9.68 3.61
CA LYS A 45 3.30 -9.85 3.50
C LYS A 45 3.87 -9.23 2.21
N ASN A 46 3.18 -9.40 1.09
CA ASN A 46 3.75 -9.06 -0.22
C ASN A 46 3.26 -7.71 -0.76
N TYR A 47 2.10 -7.22 -0.29
CA TYR A 47 1.47 -6.00 -0.81
C TYR A 47 1.41 -4.92 0.27
N LEU A 48 0.64 -5.18 1.32
CA LEU A 48 0.22 -4.13 2.27
C LEU A 48 1.36 -3.64 3.17
N HIS A 49 2.08 -4.56 3.82
CA HIS A 49 3.15 -4.20 4.75
C HIS A 49 4.35 -3.55 4.05
N PRO A 50 4.84 -4.07 2.90
CA PRO A 50 5.92 -3.39 2.18
C PRO A 50 5.54 -1.99 1.72
N ALA A 51 4.33 -1.80 1.19
CA ALA A 51 3.85 -0.48 0.77
C ALA A 51 3.76 0.52 1.94
N ALA A 52 3.29 0.07 3.10
CA ALA A 52 3.20 0.90 4.29
C ALA A 52 4.58 1.22 4.89
N ALA A 53 5.48 0.23 4.94
CA ALA A 53 6.85 0.40 5.43
C ALA A 53 7.66 1.38 4.56
N ALA A 54 7.44 1.37 3.24
CA ALA A 54 8.03 2.32 2.31
C ALA A 54 7.35 3.71 2.31
N GLY A 55 6.31 3.91 3.12
CA GLY A 55 5.56 5.17 3.19
C GLY A 55 4.77 5.51 1.92
N LEU A 56 4.47 4.50 1.09
CA LEU A 56 3.72 4.67 -0.17
C LEU A 56 2.20 4.68 0.08
N ILE A 57 1.79 4.04 1.17
CA ILE A 57 0.41 4.08 1.70
C ILE A 57 0.46 4.37 3.20
N GLU A 58 -0.65 4.82 3.75
CA GLU A 58 -0.80 5.05 5.19
C GLU A 58 -2.13 4.52 5.71
N MET A 59 -2.17 4.26 7.02
CA MET A 59 -3.33 3.82 7.77
C MET A 59 -4.24 5.00 8.15
N THR A 60 -5.56 4.85 8.03
CA THR A 60 -6.51 5.89 8.45
C THR A 60 -6.76 5.92 9.96
N ILE A 61 -6.46 4.83 10.68
CA ILE A 61 -6.60 4.72 12.14
C ILE A 61 -5.31 4.14 12.75
N PRO A 62 -4.19 4.89 12.73
CA PRO A 62 -2.89 4.38 13.15
C PRO A 62 -2.85 3.87 14.60
N ASP A 63 -3.62 4.49 15.50
CA ASP A 63 -3.68 4.11 16.92
C ASP A 63 -4.39 2.77 17.17
N LYS A 64 -5.14 2.26 16.18
CA LYS A 64 -5.89 1.01 16.26
C LYS A 64 -5.66 0.17 15.00
N PRO A 65 -4.44 -0.37 14.79
CA PRO A 65 -4.07 -1.05 13.54
C PRO A 65 -4.90 -2.31 13.24
N ASN A 66 -5.51 -2.90 14.28
CA ASN A 66 -6.39 -4.06 14.17
C ASN A 66 -7.88 -3.70 14.10
N SER A 67 -8.23 -2.41 13.96
CA SER A 67 -9.62 -1.96 13.86
C SER A 67 -10.33 -2.60 12.67
N ARG A 68 -11.59 -3.01 12.86
CA ARG A 68 -12.46 -3.44 11.75
C ARG A 68 -12.74 -2.32 10.75
N LEU A 69 -12.57 -1.07 11.18
CA LEU A 69 -12.75 0.13 10.36
C LEU A 69 -11.43 0.61 9.72
N GLN A 70 -10.35 -0.18 9.86
CA GLN A 70 -9.05 0.17 9.28
C GLN A 70 -9.15 0.25 7.75
N LYS A 71 -8.73 1.39 7.21
CA LYS A 71 -8.56 1.63 5.78
C LYS A 71 -7.15 2.14 5.49
N TYR A 72 -6.83 2.18 4.22
CA TYR A 72 -5.54 2.62 3.69
C TYR A 72 -5.79 3.68 2.62
N ARG A 73 -4.87 4.62 2.49
CA ARG A 73 -4.85 5.60 1.40
C ARG A 73 -3.44 5.71 0.83
N ILE A 74 -3.35 6.03 -0.45
CA ILE A 74 -2.07 6.31 -1.11
C ILE A 74 -1.51 7.66 -0.62
N THR A 75 -0.19 7.73 -0.45
CA THR A 75 0.52 8.97 -0.10
C THR A 75 0.97 9.72 -1.35
N PRO A 76 1.40 11.00 -1.26
CA PRO A 76 2.02 11.69 -2.38
C PRO A 76 3.23 10.93 -2.96
N ARG A 77 4.01 10.26 -2.10
CA ARG A 77 5.15 9.42 -2.53
C ARG A 77 4.67 8.23 -3.35
N GLY A 78 3.65 7.51 -2.88
CA GLY A 78 3.06 6.40 -3.64
C GLY A 78 2.45 6.85 -4.97
N MET A 79 1.79 8.02 -4.99
CA MET A 79 1.22 8.61 -6.20
C MET A 79 2.31 8.92 -7.24
N GLY A 80 3.49 9.37 -6.80
CA GLY A 80 4.62 9.66 -7.69
C GLY A 80 5.12 8.44 -8.48
N LEU A 81 4.84 7.22 -8.00
CA LEU A 81 5.28 5.98 -8.64
C LEU A 81 4.26 5.37 -9.62
N ILE A 82 3.05 5.92 -9.70
CA ILE A 82 2.01 5.48 -10.63
C ILE A 82 1.74 6.52 -11.74
N LYS A 83 2.43 7.66 -11.69
CA LYS A 83 2.39 8.69 -12.73
C LYS A 83 3.57 8.48 -13.68
N ASP A 84 3.46 7.47 -14.53
CA ASP A 84 4.24 7.29 -15.75
C ASP A 84 3.30 6.89 -16.90
#